data_AF-A0A535IWL7-F1
#
_entry.id   AF-A0A535IWL7-F1
#
_cell.length_a   1.000
_cell.length_b   1.000
_cell.length_c   1.000
_cell.angle_alpha   90.00
_cell.angle_beta   90.00
_cell.angle_gamma   90.00
#
_symmetry.space_group_name_H-M   'P 1'
#
loop_
_entity.id
_entity.type
_entity.pdbx_description
1 polymer ?
#
loop_
_entity_poly.entity_id
_entity_poly.type
_entity_poly.pdbx_seq_one_letter_code
_entity_poly.pdbx_strand_id
1 'polypeptide(L)'
;MRAAQSQRSYGWFWLVQVAAVIETILLLAAGAYLRDAEALGFAVVVLLTLAWIFLRPGRIVPVIVRSLVFADVAIWMVPAAFTNAVNHSSLGSILLPGILGISAIVGLVGAAGFLISRGNQAAGSRIARGVAALALAVIIALGGVAAATASSATLSGKALVVSATNARFSATTLTADHGTVTIDFTNNDLFWHTFTVPALGIDIRTPVKGHGQVRVNAQPGSYEFFCAIPGHKSIGMRGTLIVN
;
A
#
# COMPACT_ATOMS: atom_id res chain seq x y z
N MET A 1 -22.81 0.62 -46.06
CA MET A 1 -21.71 1.06 -45.18
C MET A 1 -21.77 0.22 -43.91
N ARG A 2 -20.91 -0.80 -43.77
CA ARG A 2 -20.85 -1.62 -42.55
C ARG A 2 -20.09 -0.82 -41.50
N ALA A 3 -20.74 -0.47 -40.39
CA ALA A 3 -20.07 0.03 -39.21
C ALA A 3 -18.98 -0.97 -38.84
N ALA A 4 -17.71 -0.54 -38.90
CA ALA A 4 -16.61 -1.34 -38.40
C ALA A 4 -16.85 -1.51 -36.89
N GLN A 5 -17.38 -2.67 -36.51
CA GLN A 5 -17.36 -3.10 -35.12
C GLN A 5 -15.88 -3.07 -34.72
N SER A 6 -15.49 -2.08 -33.90
CA SER A 6 -14.17 -2.07 -33.29
C SER A 6 -14.12 -3.28 -32.37
N GLN A 7 -13.64 -4.40 -32.90
CA GLN A 7 -13.39 -5.62 -32.13
C GLN A 7 -12.52 -5.21 -30.95
N ARG A 8 -13.09 -5.24 -29.72
CA ARG A 8 -12.34 -4.93 -28.51
C ARG A 8 -11.12 -5.84 -28.47
N SER A 9 -9.93 -5.27 -28.63
CA SER A 9 -8.69 -6.04 -28.62
C SER A 9 -8.26 -6.30 -27.18
N TYR A 10 -8.34 -7.56 -26.74
CA TYR A 10 -7.93 -8.00 -25.40
C TYR A 10 -6.41 -8.26 -25.32
N GLY A 11 -5.61 -7.38 -25.92
CA GLY A 11 -4.14 -7.47 -25.99
C GLY A 11 -3.42 -6.88 -24.77
N TRP A 12 -2.11 -6.68 -24.90
CA TRP A 12 -1.29 -6.08 -23.83
C TRP A 12 -1.79 -4.71 -23.35
N PHE A 13 -2.25 -3.87 -24.27
CA PHE A 13 -2.78 -2.55 -23.95
C PHE A 13 -4.07 -2.61 -23.12
N TRP A 14 -4.93 -3.60 -23.38
CA TRP A 14 -6.11 -3.86 -22.56
C TRP A 14 -5.73 -4.24 -21.13
N LEU A 15 -4.71 -5.08 -20.97
CA LEU A 15 -4.24 -5.50 -19.65
C LEU A 15 -3.72 -4.31 -18.83
N VAL A 16 -2.98 -3.40 -19.46
CA VAL A 16 -2.55 -2.12 -18.84
C VAL A 16 -3.75 -1.30 -18.39
N GLN A 17 -4.77 -1.13 -19.24
CA GLN A 17 -5.97 -0.36 -18.88
C GLN A 17 -6.73 -0.99 -17.71
N VAL A 18 -6.94 -2.30 -17.74
CA VAL A 18 -7.68 -3.00 -16.67
C VAL A 18 -6.94 -2.89 -15.33
N ALA A 19 -5.64 -3.19 -15.31
CA ALA A 19 -4.81 -3.00 -14.12
C ALA A 19 -4.88 -1.55 -13.63
N ALA A 20 -4.80 -0.59 -14.57
CA ALA A 20 -4.81 0.82 -14.23
C ALA A 20 -6.14 1.26 -13.62
N VAL A 21 -7.28 0.78 -14.13
CA VAL A 21 -8.62 1.04 -13.58
C VAL A 21 -8.77 0.42 -12.19
N ILE A 22 -8.38 -0.84 -12.02
CA ILE A 22 -8.49 -1.55 -10.74
C ILE A 22 -7.71 -0.80 -9.66
N GLU A 23 -6.44 -0.47 -9.93
CA GLU A 23 -5.59 0.25 -8.97
C GLU A 23 -6.17 1.64 -8.63
N THR A 24 -6.69 2.37 -9.62
CA THR A 24 -7.34 3.68 -9.40
C THR A 24 -8.55 3.55 -8.47
N ILE A 25 -9.43 2.58 -8.74
CA ILE A 25 -10.63 2.35 -7.93
C ILE A 25 -10.25 1.96 -6.51
N LEU A 26 -9.31 1.03 -6.36
CA LEU A 26 -8.88 0.54 -5.05
C LEU A 26 -8.24 1.66 -4.21
N LEU A 27 -7.34 2.47 -4.79
CA LEU A 27 -6.71 3.57 -4.08
C LEU A 27 -7.69 4.68 -3.72
N LEU A 28 -8.61 5.05 -4.62
CA LEU A 28 -9.66 6.03 -4.31
C LEU A 28 -10.61 5.52 -3.21
N ALA A 29 -11.09 4.28 -3.34
CA ALA A 29 -12.02 3.71 -2.38
C ALA A 29 -11.38 3.51 -1.01
N ALA A 30 -10.17 2.94 -0.97
CA ALA A 30 -9.46 2.72 0.28
C ALA A 30 -9.00 4.03 0.92
N GLY A 31 -8.48 4.98 0.13
CA GLY A 31 -8.12 6.32 0.62
C GLY A 31 -9.33 7.06 1.21
N ALA A 32 -10.49 7.02 0.54
CA ALA A 32 -11.72 7.61 1.06
C ALA A 32 -12.23 6.92 2.32
N TYR A 33 -12.21 5.57 2.35
CA TYR A 33 -12.66 4.78 3.49
C TYR A 33 -11.78 5.01 4.74
N LEU A 34 -10.47 5.03 4.55
CA LEU A 34 -9.48 5.25 5.61
C LEU A 34 -9.34 6.74 5.98
N ARG A 35 -9.95 7.62 5.18
CA ARG A 35 -9.78 9.07 5.23
C ARG A 35 -8.31 9.49 5.09
N ASP A 36 -7.51 8.71 4.35
CA ASP A 36 -6.09 8.91 4.16
C ASP A 36 -5.84 9.95 3.04
N ALA A 37 -5.41 11.14 3.43
CA ALA A 37 -5.13 12.26 2.54
C ALA A 37 -3.93 12.02 1.63
N GLU A 38 -2.92 11.27 2.11
CA GLU A 38 -1.74 10.92 1.31
C GLU A 38 -2.16 9.96 0.20
N ALA A 39 -3.01 8.97 0.53
CA ALA A 39 -3.59 8.03 -0.43
C ALA A 39 -4.47 8.71 -1.46
N LEU A 40 -5.31 9.65 -1.03
CA LEU A 40 -6.15 10.41 -1.94
C LEU A 40 -5.30 11.30 -2.86
N GLY A 41 -4.24 11.93 -2.34
CA GLY A 41 -3.29 12.70 -3.15
C GLY A 41 -2.63 11.85 -4.23
N PHE A 42 -2.14 10.65 -3.87
CA PHE A 42 -1.58 9.70 -4.83
C PHE A 42 -2.63 9.16 -5.82
N ALA A 43 -3.84 8.89 -5.35
CA ALA A 43 -4.95 8.41 -6.18
C ALA A 43 -5.33 9.42 -7.28
N VAL A 44 -5.17 10.73 -7.04
CA VAL A 44 -5.31 11.76 -8.09
C VAL A 44 -4.24 11.60 -9.17
N VAL A 45 -2.97 11.38 -8.81
CA VAL A 45 -1.90 11.11 -9.79
C VAL A 45 -2.23 9.87 -10.63
N VAL A 46 -2.65 8.80 -9.95
CA VAL A 46 -3.07 7.55 -10.59
C VAL A 46 -4.23 7.79 -11.57
N LEU A 47 -5.24 8.56 -11.17
CA LEU A 47 -6.39 8.93 -12.01
C LEU A 47 -5.97 9.78 -13.22
N LEU A 48 -5.04 10.73 -13.05
CA LEU A 48 -4.54 11.56 -14.16
C LEU A 48 -3.78 10.71 -15.19
N THR A 49 -2.94 9.77 -14.74
CA THR A 49 -2.24 8.86 -15.66
C THR A 49 -3.19 7.87 -16.35
N LEU A 50 -4.25 7.44 -15.65
CA LEU A 50 -5.34 6.66 -16.25
C LEU A 50 -6.06 7.45 -17.35
N ALA A 51 -6.48 8.67 -17.03
CA ALA A 51 -7.14 9.56 -17.98
C ALA A 51 -6.25 9.79 -19.22
N TRP A 52 -4.94 9.98 -19.02
CA TRP A 52 -4.01 10.15 -20.14
C TRP A 52 -3.93 8.93 -21.06
N ILE A 53 -3.93 7.71 -20.51
CA ILE A 53 -3.98 6.47 -21.30
C ILE A 53 -5.26 6.41 -22.15
N PHE A 54 -6.41 6.75 -21.59
CA PHE A 54 -7.69 6.72 -22.31
C PHE A 54 -7.83 7.84 -23.35
N LEU A 55 -7.28 9.02 -23.07
CA LEU A 55 -7.30 10.15 -24.01
C LEU A 55 -6.30 9.99 -25.16
N ARG A 56 -5.26 9.16 -24.99
CA ARG A 56 -4.21 8.91 -25.98
C ARG A 56 -3.97 7.41 -26.18
N PRO A 57 -4.98 6.65 -26.63
CA PRO A 57 -4.89 5.19 -26.69
C PRO A 57 -3.77 4.73 -27.62
N GLY A 58 -3.00 3.73 -27.18
CA GLY A 58 -1.89 3.16 -27.94
C GLY A 58 -0.64 4.03 -28.05
N ARG A 59 -0.55 5.16 -27.33
CA ARG A 59 0.69 5.94 -27.26
C ARG A 59 1.64 5.36 -26.22
N ILE A 60 2.93 5.33 -26.56
CA ILE A 60 3.99 4.75 -25.72
C ILE A 60 4.22 5.58 -24.45
N VAL A 61 4.29 6.91 -24.55
CA VAL A 61 4.62 7.79 -23.42
C VAL A 61 3.63 7.65 -22.24
N PRO A 62 2.30 7.69 -22.43
CA PRO A 62 1.36 7.44 -21.33
C PRO A 62 1.55 6.08 -20.65
N VAL A 63 1.88 5.04 -21.43
CA VAL A 63 2.12 3.70 -20.89
C VAL A 63 3.39 3.67 -20.05
N ILE A 64 4.48 4.30 -20.50
CA ILE A 64 5.73 4.41 -19.72
C ILE A 64 5.47 5.13 -18.39
N VAL A 65 4.78 6.27 -18.42
CA VAL A 65 4.48 7.02 -17.20
C VAL A 65 3.60 6.19 -16.26
N ARG A 66 2.60 5.47 -16.79
CA ARG A 66 1.79 4.57 -15.96
C ARG A 66 2.61 3.41 -15.39
N SER A 67 3.59 2.88 -16.13
CA SER A 67 4.50 1.84 -15.62
C SER A 67 5.32 2.31 -14.43
N LEU A 68 5.72 3.58 -14.37
CA LEU A 68 6.40 4.13 -13.20
C LEU A 68 5.48 4.13 -11.97
N VAL A 69 4.20 4.48 -12.15
CA VAL A 69 3.21 4.42 -11.07
C VAL A 69 2.97 2.98 -10.62
N PHE A 70 2.84 2.01 -11.54
CA PHE A 70 2.74 0.61 -11.16
C PHE A 70 4.00 0.11 -10.43
N ALA A 71 5.19 0.53 -10.85
CA ALA A 71 6.43 0.16 -10.17
C ALA A 71 6.44 0.67 -8.74
N ASP A 72 6.07 1.93 -8.51
CA ASP A 72 5.95 2.51 -7.17
C ASP A 72 4.95 1.73 -6.28
N VAL A 73 3.74 1.48 -6.79
CA VAL A 73 2.74 0.70 -6.04
C VAL A 73 3.24 -0.72 -5.74
N ALA A 74 3.86 -1.40 -6.71
CA ALA A 74 4.40 -2.74 -6.48
C ALA A 74 5.52 -2.74 -5.43
N ILE A 75 6.42 -1.75 -5.46
CA ILE A 75 7.54 -1.61 -4.52
C ILE A 75 7.05 -1.52 -3.08
N TRP A 76 5.95 -0.83 -2.82
CA TRP A 76 5.44 -0.64 -1.46
C TRP A 76 4.42 -1.70 -1.04
N MET A 77 3.51 -2.08 -1.94
CA MET A 77 2.38 -2.93 -1.59
C MET A 77 2.76 -4.41 -1.52
N VAL A 78 3.72 -4.89 -2.33
CA VAL A 78 4.13 -6.30 -2.30
C VAL A 78 4.86 -6.65 -0.98
N PRO A 79 5.88 -5.87 -0.55
CA PRO A 79 6.50 -6.10 0.75
C PRO A 79 5.52 -5.91 1.90
N ALA A 80 4.62 -4.92 1.82
CA ALA A 80 3.60 -4.71 2.85
C ALA A 80 2.70 -5.94 3.03
N ALA A 81 2.17 -6.50 1.94
CA ALA A 81 1.33 -7.70 2.00
C ALA A 81 2.08 -8.89 2.61
N PHE A 82 3.35 -9.08 2.23
CA PHE A 82 4.19 -10.15 2.75
C PHE A 82 4.48 -9.97 4.25
N THR A 83 4.96 -8.80 4.65
CA THR A 83 5.24 -8.48 6.06
C THR A 83 3.99 -8.61 6.92
N ASN A 84 2.84 -8.14 6.46
CA ASN A 84 1.57 -8.26 7.19
C ASN A 84 1.12 -9.72 7.33
N ALA A 85 1.34 -10.56 6.30
CA ALA A 85 1.04 -11.99 6.38
C ALA A 85 1.96 -12.72 7.37
N VAL A 86 3.26 -12.44 7.34
CA VAL A 86 4.25 -13.00 8.29
C VAL A 86 3.97 -12.55 9.72
N ASN A 87 3.52 -11.31 9.90
CA ASN A 87 3.18 -10.76 11.21
C ASN A 87 1.76 -11.11 11.67
N HIS A 88 1.06 -12.02 10.97
CA HIS A 88 -0.31 -12.44 11.31
C HIS A 88 -1.30 -11.28 11.50
N SER A 89 -1.11 -10.20 10.74
CA SER A 89 -1.93 -9.00 10.84
C SER A 89 -3.34 -9.22 10.29
N SER A 90 -4.22 -8.24 10.46
CA SER A 90 -5.63 -8.36 10.04
C SER A 90 -5.79 -8.73 8.56
N LEU A 91 -6.90 -9.37 8.21
CA LEU A 91 -7.23 -9.74 6.83
C LEU A 91 -7.08 -8.57 5.85
N GLY A 92 -7.61 -7.40 6.21
CA GLY A 92 -7.54 -6.19 5.38
C GLY A 92 -6.11 -5.70 5.14
N SER A 93 -5.22 -5.86 6.14
CA SER A 93 -3.81 -5.49 6.01
C SER A 93 -3.03 -6.39 5.06
N ILE A 94 -3.52 -7.61 4.78
CA ILE A 94 -2.89 -8.52 3.84
C ILE A 94 -3.51 -8.35 2.45
N LEU A 95 -4.85 -8.37 2.38
CA LEU A 95 -5.59 -8.37 1.12
C LEU A 95 -5.43 -7.08 0.34
N LEU A 96 -5.58 -5.92 0.99
CA LEU A 96 -5.56 -4.64 0.29
C LEU A 96 -4.21 -4.38 -0.41
N PRO A 97 -3.06 -4.37 0.30
CA PRO A 97 -1.78 -4.22 -0.37
C PRO A 97 -1.48 -5.40 -1.30
N GLY A 98 -1.91 -6.63 -0.99
CA GLY A 98 -1.67 -7.76 -1.88
C GLY A 98 -2.39 -7.62 -3.24
N ILE A 99 -3.66 -7.20 -3.25
CA ILE A 99 -4.42 -6.97 -4.49
C ILE A 99 -3.84 -5.78 -5.27
N LEU A 100 -3.50 -4.69 -4.58
CA LEU A 100 -2.83 -3.54 -5.22
C LEU A 100 -1.51 -3.98 -5.87
N GLY A 101 -0.65 -4.70 -5.15
CA GLY A 101 0.63 -5.21 -5.64
C GLY A 101 0.48 -6.17 -6.82
N ILE A 102 -0.46 -7.11 -6.77
CA ILE A 102 -0.74 -8.02 -7.89
C ILE A 102 -1.22 -7.23 -9.11
N SER A 103 -2.15 -6.28 -8.92
CA SER A 103 -2.67 -5.45 -10.02
C SER A 103 -1.56 -4.62 -10.67
N ALA A 104 -0.64 -4.08 -9.88
CA ALA A 104 0.50 -3.32 -10.34
C ALA A 104 1.50 -4.19 -11.14
N ILE A 105 1.81 -5.40 -10.66
CA ILE A 105 2.64 -6.38 -11.38
C ILE A 105 2.00 -6.75 -12.73
N VAL A 106 0.68 -7.00 -12.76
CA VAL A 106 -0.06 -7.27 -14.00
C VAL A 106 0.03 -6.09 -14.97
N GLY A 107 -0.10 -4.86 -14.44
CA GLY A 107 0.08 -3.63 -15.20
C GLY A 107 1.48 -3.50 -15.82
N LEU A 108 2.53 -3.84 -15.06
CA LEU A 108 3.92 -3.86 -15.53
C LEU A 108 4.14 -4.91 -16.62
N VAL A 109 3.61 -6.13 -16.44
CA VAL A 109 3.68 -7.19 -17.46
C VAL A 109 2.96 -6.77 -18.74
N GLY A 110 1.77 -6.19 -18.61
CA GLY A 110 1.02 -5.63 -19.73
C GLY A 110 1.79 -4.53 -20.45
N ALA A 111 2.41 -3.61 -19.71
CA ALA A 111 3.19 -2.52 -20.29
C ALA A 111 4.44 -3.04 -21.00
N ALA A 112 5.18 -3.98 -20.41
CA ALA A 112 6.33 -4.61 -21.05
C ALA A 112 5.93 -5.28 -22.37
N GLY A 113 4.85 -6.07 -22.36
CA GLY A 113 4.31 -6.69 -23.59
C GLY A 113 3.91 -5.68 -24.66
N PHE A 114 3.31 -4.55 -24.26
CA PHE A 114 2.92 -3.47 -25.16
C PHE A 114 4.13 -2.72 -25.75
N LEU A 115 5.19 -2.50 -24.96
CA LEU A 115 6.42 -1.85 -25.42
C LEU A 115 7.22 -2.77 -26.36
N ILE A 116 7.32 -4.06 -26.04
CA ILE A 116 7.95 -5.08 -26.90
C ILE A 116 7.19 -5.19 -28.23
N SER A 117 5.86 -5.11 -28.21
CA SER A 117 5.05 -5.11 -29.43
C SER A 117 5.05 -3.77 -30.18
N ARG A 118 5.92 -2.83 -29.81
CA ARG A 118 6.08 -1.49 -30.40
C ARG A 118 4.77 -0.70 -30.46
N GLY A 119 3.93 -0.84 -29.43
CA GLY A 119 2.67 -0.12 -29.31
C GLY A 119 1.49 -0.77 -30.05
N ASN A 120 1.65 -1.99 -30.56
CA ASN A 120 0.53 -2.72 -31.16
C ASN A 120 -0.46 -3.16 -30.05
N GLN A 121 -1.62 -2.51 -30.03
CA GLN A 121 -2.68 -2.70 -29.03
C GLN A 121 -3.31 -4.10 -29.07
N ALA A 122 -3.33 -4.75 -30.23
CA ALA A 122 -3.94 -6.08 -30.42
C ALA A 122 -2.97 -7.25 -30.15
N ALA A 123 -1.67 -6.95 -30.03
CA ALA A 123 -0.65 -7.95 -29.80
C ALA A 123 -0.85 -8.70 -28.47
N GLY A 124 -0.47 -9.98 -28.46
CA GLY A 124 -0.42 -10.79 -27.25
C GLY A 124 -1.78 -11.20 -26.68
N SER A 125 -2.89 -11.07 -27.41
CA SER A 125 -4.26 -11.27 -26.86
C SER A 125 -4.47 -12.58 -26.10
N ARG A 126 -3.90 -13.71 -26.54
CA ARG A 126 -3.99 -14.98 -25.80
C ARG A 126 -3.21 -14.95 -24.48
N ILE A 127 -2.00 -14.39 -24.51
CA ILE A 127 -1.11 -14.33 -23.34
C ILE A 127 -1.64 -13.33 -22.33
N ALA A 128 -2.08 -12.15 -22.76
CA ALA A 128 -2.66 -11.13 -21.89
C ALA A 128 -3.87 -11.66 -21.11
N ARG A 129 -4.75 -12.43 -21.75
CA ARG A 129 -5.86 -13.12 -21.07
C ARG A 129 -5.39 -14.20 -20.09
N GLY A 130 -4.35 -14.95 -20.45
CA GLY A 130 -3.70 -15.92 -19.56
C GLY A 130 -3.13 -15.25 -18.30
N VAL A 131 -2.44 -14.11 -18.45
CA VAL A 131 -1.92 -13.32 -17.32
C VAL A 131 -3.06 -12.80 -16.44
N ALA A 132 -4.14 -12.30 -17.03
CA ALA A 132 -5.32 -11.87 -16.27
C ALA A 132 -5.97 -13.02 -15.47
N ALA A 133 -6.10 -14.20 -16.09
CA ALA A 133 -6.64 -15.38 -15.42
C ALA A 133 -5.73 -15.88 -14.28
N LEU A 134 -4.42 -15.89 -14.51
CA LEU A 134 -3.43 -16.22 -13.48
C LEU A 134 -3.49 -15.23 -12.32
N ALA A 135 -3.57 -13.93 -12.60
CA ALA A 135 -3.67 -12.90 -11.56
C ALA A 135 -4.91 -13.09 -10.69
N LEU A 136 -6.06 -13.42 -11.29
CA LEU A 136 -7.27 -13.75 -10.56
C LEU A 136 -7.07 -14.99 -9.65
N ALA A 137 -6.44 -16.04 -10.16
CA ALA A 137 -6.12 -17.23 -9.37
C ALA A 137 -5.18 -16.91 -8.19
N VAL A 138 -4.17 -16.05 -8.41
CA VAL A 138 -3.26 -15.59 -7.35
C VAL A 138 -3.99 -14.74 -6.31
N ILE A 139 -4.93 -13.86 -6.70
CA ILE A 139 -5.76 -13.08 -5.76
C ILE A 139 -6.63 -14.01 -4.90
N ILE A 140 -7.21 -15.05 -5.49
CA ILE A 140 -8.01 -16.04 -4.76
C ILE A 140 -7.13 -16.81 -3.77
N ALA A 141 -5.94 -17.25 -4.20
CA ALA A 141 -4.98 -17.93 -3.34
C ALA A 141 -4.50 -17.03 -2.19
N LEU A 142 -4.24 -15.74 -2.48
CA LEU A 142 -3.92 -14.73 -1.47
C LEU A 142 -5.04 -14.61 -0.44
N GLY A 143 -6.30 -14.65 -0.86
CA GLY A 143 -7.44 -14.68 0.05
C GLY A 143 -7.44 -15.89 0.99
N GLY A 144 -7.10 -17.07 0.48
CA GLY A 144 -6.94 -18.27 1.30
C GLY A 144 -5.81 -18.13 2.32
N VAL A 145 -4.63 -17.63 1.90
CA VAL A 145 -3.50 -17.38 2.80
C VAL A 145 -3.87 -16.34 3.86
N ALA A 146 -4.42 -15.21 3.46
CA ALA A 146 -4.79 -14.14 4.37
C ALA A 146 -5.83 -14.60 5.40
N ALA A 147 -6.81 -15.41 5.01
CA ALA A 147 -7.78 -15.99 5.93
C ALA A 147 -7.14 -16.99 6.91
N ALA A 148 -6.13 -17.74 6.48
CA ALA A 148 -5.43 -18.71 7.33
C ALA A 148 -4.42 -18.05 8.30
N THR A 149 -3.80 -16.93 7.91
CA THR A 149 -2.76 -16.27 8.71
C THR A 149 -3.28 -15.11 9.54
N ALA A 150 -4.41 -14.51 9.19
CA ALA A 150 -4.93 -13.34 9.88
C ALA A 150 -5.28 -13.67 11.33
N SER A 151 -4.74 -12.88 12.25
CA SER A 151 -5.16 -12.86 13.65
C SER A 151 -5.61 -11.46 14.03
N SER A 152 -6.59 -11.40 14.93
CA SER A 152 -6.85 -10.19 15.70
C SER A 152 -5.75 -10.09 16.74
N ALA A 153 -4.87 -9.08 16.64
CA ALA A 153 -3.89 -8.84 17.70
C ALA A 153 -4.65 -8.60 19.01
N THR A 154 -4.55 -9.54 19.95
CA THR A 154 -5.09 -9.36 21.30
C THR A 154 -4.18 -8.36 22.00
N LEU A 155 -4.62 -7.11 22.10
CA LEU A 155 -3.92 -6.07 22.85
C LEU A 155 -3.68 -6.58 24.27
N SER A 156 -2.41 -6.69 24.66
CA SER A 156 -2.08 -6.92 26.06
C SER A 156 -2.55 -5.69 26.84
N GLY A 157 -3.42 -5.86 27.84
CA GLY A 157 -4.02 -4.75 28.61
C GLY A 157 -3.02 -3.84 29.34
N LYS A 158 -1.71 -4.07 29.21
CA LYS A 158 -0.61 -3.26 29.73
C LYS A 158 0.23 -2.55 28.66
N ALA A 159 -0.07 -2.71 27.37
CA ALA A 159 0.68 -2.05 26.30
C ALA A 159 0.23 -0.60 26.08
N LEU A 160 1.16 0.30 25.79
CA LEU A 160 0.84 1.62 25.25
C LEU A 160 0.46 1.47 23.79
N VAL A 161 -0.82 1.69 23.52
CA VAL A 161 -1.38 1.61 22.17
C VAL A 161 -1.30 2.99 21.52
N VAL A 162 -0.58 3.05 20.42
CA VAL A 162 -0.46 4.24 19.58
C VAL A 162 -0.73 3.84 18.14
N SER A 163 -1.41 4.71 17.38
CA SER A 163 -1.63 4.46 15.96
C SER A 163 -1.29 5.68 15.13
N ALA A 164 -1.00 5.45 13.85
CA ALA A 164 -0.84 6.49 12.85
C ALA A 164 -2.04 6.51 11.90
N THR A 165 -2.59 7.70 11.69
CA THR A 165 -3.61 7.99 10.67
C THR A 165 -3.37 9.39 10.12
N ASN A 166 -3.37 9.57 8.80
CA ASN A 166 -3.09 10.84 8.11
C ASN A 166 -1.79 11.52 8.55
N ALA A 167 -0.69 10.76 8.62
CA ALA A 167 0.59 11.28 9.10
C ALA A 167 0.49 11.96 10.49
N ARG A 168 -0.36 11.43 11.37
CA ARG A 168 -0.53 11.88 12.76
C ARG A 168 -0.58 10.70 13.69
N PHE A 169 0.03 10.84 14.87
CA PHE A 169 -0.17 9.88 15.94
C PHE A 169 -1.53 10.09 16.63
N SER A 170 -2.15 9.00 17.09
CA SER A 170 -3.41 9.03 17.85
C SER A 170 -3.29 9.78 19.19
N ALA A 171 -2.07 9.91 19.71
CA ALA A 171 -1.76 10.69 20.90
C ALA A 171 -0.42 11.41 20.70
N THR A 172 -0.34 12.65 21.17
CA THR A 172 0.90 13.44 21.21
C THR A 172 1.58 13.37 22.58
N THR A 173 0.92 12.79 23.58
CA THR A 173 1.49 12.47 24.88
C THR A 173 1.11 11.04 25.23
N LEU A 174 2.12 10.24 25.60
CA LEU A 174 1.97 8.88 26.08
C LEU A 174 2.55 8.81 27.50
N THR A 175 1.95 8.03 28.39
CA THR A 175 2.42 7.89 29.77
C THR A 175 2.57 6.43 30.13
N ALA A 176 3.70 6.06 30.75
CA ALA A 176 4.01 4.72 31.21
C ALA A 176 4.63 4.75 32.62
N ASP A 177 4.53 3.64 33.34
CA ASP A 177 5.36 3.40 34.51
C ASP A 177 6.78 3.02 34.07
N HIS A 178 7.80 3.39 34.85
CA HIS A 178 9.18 2.96 34.60
C HIS A 178 9.35 1.44 34.62
N GLY A 179 10.43 0.98 33.99
CA GLY A 179 10.73 -0.43 33.79
C GLY A 179 10.29 -0.91 32.42
N THR A 180 9.71 -2.10 32.33
CA THR A 180 9.39 -2.74 31.04
C THR A 180 8.12 -2.13 30.43
N VAL A 181 8.32 -1.28 29.43
CA VAL A 181 7.29 -0.63 28.64
C VAL A 181 7.05 -1.43 27.36
N THR A 182 5.81 -1.85 27.12
CA THR A 182 5.41 -2.44 25.83
C THR A 182 4.71 -1.38 25.00
N ILE A 183 5.19 -1.12 23.79
CA ILE A 183 4.57 -0.18 22.85
C ILE A 183 4.00 -0.98 21.69
N ASP A 184 2.73 -0.76 21.41
CA ASP A 184 1.99 -1.36 20.31
C ASP A 184 1.65 -0.25 19.32
N PHE A 185 2.22 -0.34 18.11
CA PHE A 185 2.07 0.67 17.07
C PHE A 185 1.34 0.10 15.86
N THR A 186 0.20 0.72 15.52
CA THR A 186 -0.59 0.37 14.34
C THR A 186 -0.56 1.49 13.31
N ASN A 187 -0.28 1.15 12.06
CA ASN A 187 -0.43 2.06 10.94
C ASN A 187 -1.79 1.84 10.27
N ASN A 188 -2.63 2.87 10.21
CA ASN A 188 -3.94 2.79 9.57
C ASN A 188 -3.96 3.25 8.12
N ASP A 189 -2.87 3.85 7.65
CA ASP A 189 -2.76 4.51 6.35
C ASP A 189 -2.28 3.54 5.25
N LEU A 190 -2.37 4.01 4.01
CA LEU A 190 -1.84 3.39 2.80
C LEU A 190 -0.42 3.86 2.46
N PHE A 191 0.21 4.54 3.42
CA PHE A 191 1.63 4.88 3.43
C PHE A 191 2.27 4.25 4.65
N TRP A 192 3.57 3.94 4.56
CA TRP A 192 4.32 3.40 5.70
C TRP A 192 4.63 4.51 6.70
N HIS A 193 4.74 4.15 7.97
CA HIS A 193 5.11 5.06 9.04
C HIS A 193 6.10 4.42 9.99
N THR A 194 6.71 5.27 10.82
CA THR A 194 7.53 4.80 11.94
C THR A 194 7.03 5.33 13.25
N PHE A 195 7.28 4.57 14.32
CA PHE A 195 7.29 5.05 15.68
C PHE A 195 8.72 4.96 16.18
N THR A 196 9.40 6.11 16.19
CA THR A 196 10.84 6.20 16.46
C THR A 196 11.08 6.96 17.76
N VAL A 197 11.80 6.36 18.70
CA VAL A 197 12.23 6.97 19.98
C VAL A 197 13.75 6.78 20.10
N PRO A 198 14.57 7.70 19.57
CA PRO A 198 16.02 7.49 19.49
C PRO A 198 16.67 7.28 20.85
N ALA A 199 16.23 8.01 21.87
CA ALA A 199 16.75 7.91 23.24
C ALA A 199 16.50 6.55 23.90
N LEU A 200 15.54 5.77 23.39
CA LEU A 200 15.24 4.41 23.83
C LEU A 200 15.66 3.34 22.81
N GLY A 201 16.32 3.73 21.71
CA GLY A 201 16.73 2.81 20.63
C GLY A 201 15.54 2.19 19.87
N ILE A 202 14.37 2.82 19.88
CA ILE A 202 13.16 2.29 19.23
C ILE A 202 13.05 2.84 17.80
N ASP A 203 12.84 1.96 16.83
CA ASP A 203 12.43 2.30 15.46
C ASP A 203 11.47 1.23 14.92
N ILE A 204 10.19 1.32 15.31
CA ILE A 204 9.17 0.43 14.75
C ILE A 204 8.81 0.95 13.36
N ARG A 205 9.04 0.15 12.31
CA ARG A 205 8.63 0.47 10.93
C ARG A 205 7.43 -0.37 10.55
N THR A 206 6.29 0.28 10.36
CA THR A 206 5.05 -0.41 10.01
C THR A 206 4.73 -0.16 8.53
N PRO A 207 4.58 -1.23 7.72
CA PRO A 207 4.14 -1.09 6.35
C PRO A 207 2.68 -0.62 6.30
N VAL A 208 2.16 -0.44 5.09
CA VAL A 208 0.74 -0.14 4.82
C VAL A 208 -0.17 -1.06 5.62
N LYS A 209 -1.09 -0.47 6.39
CA LYS A 209 -2.04 -1.18 7.28
C LYS A 209 -1.40 -2.11 8.33
N GLY A 210 -0.08 -2.03 8.51
CA GLY A 210 0.68 -2.95 9.33
C GLY A 210 0.69 -2.58 10.80
N HIS A 211 1.21 -3.51 11.60
CA HIS A 211 1.37 -3.37 13.04
C HIS A 211 2.79 -3.80 13.45
N GLY A 212 3.30 -3.22 14.52
CA GLY A 212 4.54 -3.65 15.17
C GLY A 212 4.50 -3.38 16.67
N GLN A 213 5.18 -4.25 17.42
CA GLN A 213 5.28 -4.15 18.88
C GLN A 213 6.74 -4.21 19.30
N VAL A 214 7.10 -3.41 20.31
CA VAL A 214 8.41 -3.49 20.96
C VAL A 214 8.25 -3.49 22.47
N ARG A 215 9.16 -4.18 23.16
CA ARG A 215 9.34 -4.05 24.61
C ARG A 215 10.67 -3.39 24.87
N VAL A 216 10.67 -2.37 25.71
CA VAL A 216 11.87 -1.62 26.09
C VAL A 216 11.89 -1.44 27.60
N ASN A 217 13.08 -1.41 28.20
CA ASN A 217 13.23 -0.95 29.57
C ASN A 217 13.46 0.57 29.55
N ALA A 218 12.55 1.35 30.14
CA ALA A 218 12.63 2.80 30.17
C ALA A 218 12.77 3.31 31.61
N GLN A 219 13.75 4.20 31.82
CA GLN A 219 13.92 4.92 33.08
C GLN A 219 12.94 6.09 33.17
N PRO A 220 12.62 6.59 34.38
CA PRO A 220 11.84 7.81 34.53
C PRO A 220 12.41 8.95 33.71
N GLY A 221 11.57 9.67 32.99
CA GLY A 221 12.01 10.72 32.07
C GLY A 221 11.00 11.06 30.98
N SER A 222 11.41 11.97 30.09
CA SER A 222 10.61 12.44 28.97
C SER A 222 11.36 12.17 27.66
N TYR A 223 10.72 11.44 26.75
CA TYR A 223 11.31 10.96 25.50
C TYR A 223 10.49 11.43 24.30
N GLU A 224 11.12 12.12 23.34
CA GLU A 224 10.45 12.46 22.08
C GLU A 224 10.24 11.19 21.23
N PHE A 225 9.02 10.98 20.76
CA PHE A 225 8.74 10.04 19.68
C PHE A 225 8.33 10.79 18.42
N PHE A 226 8.72 10.29 17.25
CA PHE A 226 8.34 10.89 15.97
C PHE A 226 8.29 9.86 14.85
N CYS A 227 7.72 10.27 13.72
CA CYS A 227 7.75 9.51 12.48
C CYS A 227 8.93 9.98 11.60
N ALA A 228 9.76 9.04 11.16
CA ALA A 228 11.02 9.26 10.44
C ALA A 228 10.83 9.39 8.92
N ILE A 229 9.59 9.30 8.41
CA ILE A 229 9.30 9.61 7.01
C ILE A 229 9.69 11.06 6.74
N PRO A 230 10.43 11.33 5.65
CA PRO A 230 10.80 12.69 5.29
C PRO A 230 9.59 13.62 5.28
N GLY A 231 9.69 14.73 6.02
CA GLY A 231 8.61 15.72 6.15
C GLY A 231 7.60 15.48 7.29
N HIS A 232 7.41 14.24 7.77
CA HIS A 232 6.32 13.93 8.72
C HIS A 232 6.56 14.57 10.09
N LYS A 233 7.79 14.50 10.61
CA LYS A 233 8.15 15.22 11.85
C LYS A 233 7.92 16.73 11.74
N SER A 234 8.27 17.34 10.59
CA SER A 234 8.13 18.80 10.38
C SER A 234 6.69 19.27 10.29
N ILE A 235 5.76 18.42 9.83
CA ILE A 235 4.33 18.72 9.81
C ILE A 235 3.61 18.36 11.12
N GLY A 236 4.36 17.91 12.14
CA GLY A 236 3.85 17.68 13.49
C GLY A 236 3.60 16.22 13.86
N MET A 237 4.04 15.24 13.07
CA MET A 237 3.97 13.82 13.43
C MET A 237 5.03 13.45 14.48
N ARG A 238 4.82 13.97 15.70
CA ARG A 238 5.68 13.80 16.88
C ARG A 238 4.88 13.91 18.17
N GLY A 239 5.46 13.43 19.26
CA GLY A 239 4.91 13.55 20.60
C GLY A 239 5.95 13.23 21.67
N THR A 240 5.48 13.10 22.91
CA THR A 240 6.31 12.86 24.08
C THR A 240 5.82 11.65 24.87
N LEU A 241 6.71 10.71 25.12
CA LEU A 241 6.51 9.60 26.05
C LEU A 241 7.05 10.03 27.42
N ILE A 242 6.16 10.11 28.41
CA ILE A 242 6.48 10.39 29.80
C ILE A 242 6.54 9.06 30.54
N VAL A 243 7.66 8.80 31.20
CA VAL A 243 7.86 7.61 32.02
C VAL A 243 8.00 8.07 33.48
N ASN A 244 7.12 7.56 34.34
CA ASN A 244 7.04 7.93 35.77
C ASN A 244 7.83 6.96 36.66
#